data_AF-R9KDM6-F1
#
_entry.id   AF-R9KDM6-F1
#
_cell.length_a   1.000
_cell.length_b   1.000
_cell.length_c   1.000
_cell.angle_alpha   90.00
_cell.angle_beta   90.00
_cell.angle_gamma   90.00
#
_symmetry.space_group_name_H-M   'P 1'
#
loop_
_entity.id
_entity.type
_entity.pdbx_description
1 polymer ?
#
loop_
_entity_poly.entity_id
_entity_poly.type
_entity_poly.pdbx_seq_one_letter_code
_entity_poly.pdbx_strand_id
1 'polypeptide(L)'
;MEFNVKELREKIDDYFVGKLSKKELGQWAGRAYNDLLKGGYVETEKIVLYPFLKNISTFHLKENDIEDVFPCTEESIKEIQDIVCGKTNWCFDVEISIPIQVYTMFKDKPCFNMERRNTFIKIQDAVIQYSKQKCKFEKLVTIYVKKLGNIKCPENTVQELLEESIFKLMEILYDDGIEDAKRKTSFKLFPLKSGYSSNIEDKLLEYLDSYIGNKSFHLIVSYKNGAPDIFLLI
;
A
#
# COMPACT_ATOMS: atom_id res chain seq x y z
N MET A 1 -4.88 10.41 -13.97
CA MET A 1 -5.20 11.76 -13.49
C MET A 1 -4.30 12.03 -12.29
N GLU A 2 -3.67 13.20 -12.19
CA GLU A 2 -2.98 13.59 -10.95
C GLU A 2 -4.01 14.17 -10.00
N PHE A 3 -4.08 13.62 -8.79
CA PHE A 3 -4.92 14.13 -7.70
C PHE A 3 -4.35 13.68 -6.36
N ASN A 4 -4.47 14.53 -5.35
CA ASN A 4 -3.92 14.32 -4.02
C ASN A 4 -4.79 15.02 -2.95
N VAL A 5 -4.39 14.94 -1.68
CA VAL A 5 -5.13 15.54 -0.54
C VAL A 5 -5.33 17.05 -0.71
N LYS A 6 -4.35 17.75 -1.28
CA LYS A 6 -4.44 19.19 -1.52
C LYS A 6 -5.55 19.50 -2.52
N GLU A 7 -5.58 18.79 -3.65
CA GLU A 7 -6.65 18.98 -4.64
C GLU A 7 -8.02 18.62 -4.05
N LEU A 8 -8.13 17.52 -3.30
CA LEU A 8 -9.39 17.16 -2.63
C LEU A 8 -9.89 18.30 -1.73
N ARG A 9 -8.99 18.88 -0.92
CA ARG A 9 -9.32 19.99 -0.04
C ARG A 9 -9.80 21.20 -0.84
N GLU A 10 -9.08 21.58 -1.90
CA GLU A 10 -9.47 22.69 -2.77
C GLU A 10 -10.87 22.47 -3.39
N LYS A 11 -11.17 21.25 -3.86
CA LYS A 11 -12.49 20.92 -4.43
C LYS A 11 -13.63 21.00 -3.43
N ILE A 12 -13.39 20.56 -2.19
CA ILE A 12 -14.38 20.65 -1.12
C ILE A 12 -14.57 22.11 -0.69
N ASP A 13 -13.48 22.88 -0.55
CA ASP A 13 -13.54 24.30 -0.20
C ASP A 13 -14.29 25.11 -1.28
N ASP A 14 -13.97 24.88 -2.56
CA ASP A 14 -14.65 25.50 -3.70
C ASP A 14 -16.15 25.19 -3.72
N TYR A 15 -16.56 23.99 -3.30
CA TYR A 15 -17.97 23.64 -3.16
C TYR A 15 -18.65 24.47 -2.05
N PHE A 16 -18.05 24.55 -0.86
CA PHE A 16 -18.64 25.32 0.26
C PHE A 16 -18.68 26.83 0.01
N VAL A 17 -17.77 27.39 -0.80
CA VAL A 17 -17.83 28.81 -1.19
C VAL A 17 -18.68 29.07 -2.45
N GLY A 18 -19.34 28.04 -2.99
CA GLY A 18 -20.26 28.14 -4.13
C GLY A 18 -19.58 28.29 -5.50
N LYS A 19 -18.26 28.07 -5.60
CA LYS A 19 -17.52 28.07 -6.88
C LYS A 19 -17.70 26.76 -7.65
N LEU A 20 -18.07 25.69 -6.96
CA LEU A 20 -18.21 24.36 -7.54
C LEU A 20 -19.55 23.76 -7.09
N SER A 21 -20.31 23.22 -8.04
CA SER A 21 -21.62 22.66 -7.74
C SER A 21 -21.53 21.23 -7.17
N LYS A 22 -22.58 20.80 -6.46
CA LYS A 22 -22.75 19.41 -5.99
C LYS A 22 -22.52 18.39 -7.10
N LYS A 23 -23.01 18.68 -8.31
CA LYS A 23 -22.83 17.82 -9.49
C LYS A 23 -21.37 17.74 -9.92
N GLU A 24 -20.68 18.87 -10.00
CA GLU A 24 -19.27 18.92 -10.41
C GLU A 24 -18.36 18.22 -9.41
N LEU A 25 -18.63 18.37 -8.10
CA LEU A 25 -17.86 17.71 -7.04
C LEU A 25 -17.98 16.20 -7.15
N GLY A 26 -19.22 15.69 -7.24
CA GLY A 26 -19.47 14.26 -7.36
C GLY A 26 -18.90 13.66 -8.64
N GLN A 27 -18.97 14.38 -9.76
CA GLN A 27 -18.38 13.92 -11.02
C GLN A 27 -16.85 13.93 -11.02
N TRP A 28 -16.22 14.94 -10.41
CA TRP A 28 -14.77 14.96 -10.23
C TRP A 28 -14.31 13.79 -9.36
N ALA A 29 -14.96 13.58 -8.21
CA ALA A 29 -14.64 12.48 -7.32
C ALA A 29 -14.88 11.12 -7.99
N GLY A 30 -15.94 10.97 -8.78
CA GLY A 30 -16.19 9.76 -9.57
C GLY A 30 -15.10 9.48 -10.62
N ARG A 31 -14.55 10.51 -11.27
CA ARG A 31 -13.40 10.33 -12.18
C ARG A 31 -12.13 9.93 -11.43
N ALA A 32 -11.82 10.59 -10.32
CA ALA A 32 -10.66 10.27 -9.49
C ALA A 32 -10.76 8.86 -8.87
N TYR A 33 -11.95 8.48 -8.39
CA TYR A 33 -12.24 7.14 -7.90
C TYR A 33 -12.01 6.06 -8.97
N ASN A 34 -12.49 6.30 -10.19
CA ASN A 34 -12.26 5.38 -11.30
C ASN A 34 -10.77 5.29 -11.71
N ASP A 35 -10.02 6.40 -11.66
CA ASP A 35 -8.57 6.40 -11.90
C ASP A 35 -7.82 5.58 -10.85
N LEU A 36 -8.21 5.71 -9.57
CA LEU A 36 -7.69 4.91 -8.48
C LEU A 36 -7.90 3.41 -8.73
N LEU A 37 -9.13 3.01 -9.10
CA LEU A 37 -9.45 1.60 -9.40
C LEU A 37 -8.74 1.06 -10.65
N LYS A 38 -8.43 1.92 -11.63
CA LYS A 38 -7.68 1.55 -12.85
C LYS A 38 -6.16 1.55 -12.66
N GLY A 39 -5.70 1.17 -11.47
CA GLY A 39 -4.28 1.03 -11.15
C GLY A 39 -3.65 2.25 -10.48
N GLY A 40 -4.40 3.32 -10.17
CA GLY A 40 -3.93 4.41 -9.31
C GLY A 40 -3.76 3.98 -7.84
N TYR A 41 -4.39 2.88 -7.42
CA TYR A 41 -4.29 2.33 -6.06
C TYR A 41 -2.87 1.89 -5.64
N VAL A 42 -1.86 1.95 -6.51
CA VAL A 42 -0.47 1.67 -6.14
C VAL A 42 0.30 2.92 -5.71
N GLU A 43 -0.24 4.10 -5.96
CA GLU A 43 0.33 5.38 -5.56
C GLU A 43 -0.22 5.72 -4.17
N THR A 44 0.67 5.87 -3.19
CA THR A 44 0.28 6.07 -1.78
C THR A 44 -0.55 7.32 -1.60
N GLU A 45 -0.22 8.40 -2.33
CA GLU A 45 -0.95 9.67 -2.33
C GLU A 45 -2.41 9.57 -2.81
N LYS A 46 -2.74 8.53 -3.58
CA LYS A 46 -4.10 8.26 -4.06
C LYS A 46 -4.86 7.35 -3.11
N ILE A 47 -4.22 6.32 -2.58
CA ILE A 47 -4.85 5.36 -1.65
C ILE A 47 -5.44 6.07 -0.44
N VAL A 48 -4.74 7.07 0.10
CA VAL A 48 -5.19 7.82 1.28
C VAL A 48 -6.53 8.51 1.06
N LEU A 49 -6.89 8.76 -0.21
CA LEU A 49 -8.15 9.40 -0.59
C LEU A 49 -9.29 8.42 -0.85
N TYR A 50 -9.01 7.11 -0.91
CA TYR A 50 -9.96 6.11 -1.42
C TYR A 50 -11.36 6.21 -0.81
N PRO A 51 -11.52 6.23 0.53
CA PRO A 51 -12.86 6.30 1.12
C PRO A 51 -13.57 7.63 0.83
N PHE A 52 -12.83 8.73 0.79
CA PHE A 52 -13.39 10.04 0.49
C PHE A 52 -13.89 10.10 -0.94
N LEU A 53 -13.07 9.66 -1.90
CA LEU A 53 -13.46 9.64 -3.31
C LEU A 53 -14.65 8.72 -3.55
N LYS A 54 -14.67 7.55 -2.90
CA LYS A 54 -15.81 6.62 -2.93
C LYS A 54 -17.09 7.31 -2.46
N ASN A 55 -17.05 7.98 -1.31
CA ASN A 55 -18.22 8.66 -0.75
C ASN A 55 -18.64 9.85 -1.63
N ILE A 56 -17.74 10.77 -1.93
CA ILE A 56 -18.04 11.98 -2.71
C ILE A 56 -18.51 11.62 -4.12
N SER A 57 -18.07 10.49 -4.71
CA SER A 57 -18.51 10.05 -6.04
C SER A 57 -20.03 9.91 -6.16
N THR A 58 -20.74 9.57 -5.08
CA THR A 58 -22.21 9.43 -5.08
C THR A 58 -22.92 10.74 -4.76
N PHE A 59 -22.19 11.81 -4.39
CA PHE A 59 -22.76 13.07 -3.93
C PHE A 59 -23.72 13.71 -4.94
N HIS A 60 -23.48 13.53 -6.22
CA HIS A 60 -24.32 14.09 -7.28
C HIS A 60 -25.58 13.26 -7.62
N LEU A 61 -25.72 12.07 -7.05
CA LEU A 61 -26.85 11.19 -7.31
C LEU A 61 -28.08 11.66 -6.51
N LYS A 62 -29.27 11.30 -7.01
CA LYS A 62 -30.51 11.50 -6.28
C LYS A 62 -30.79 10.25 -5.45
N GLU A 63 -31.35 10.46 -4.27
CA GLU A 63 -31.87 9.37 -3.44
C GLU A 63 -32.97 8.62 -4.21
N ASN A 64 -32.91 7.30 -4.18
CA ASN A 64 -33.88 6.43 -4.82
C ASN A 64 -34.11 5.19 -3.95
N ASP A 65 -35.17 5.21 -3.14
CA ASP A 65 -35.53 4.12 -2.22
C ASP A 65 -35.87 2.82 -2.94
N ILE A 66 -36.35 2.90 -4.19
CA ILE A 66 -36.72 1.72 -4.98
C ILE A 66 -35.46 0.98 -5.47
N GLU A 67 -34.40 1.73 -5.76
CA GLU A 67 -33.12 1.20 -6.25
C GLU A 67 -32.06 1.13 -5.14
N ASP A 68 -32.43 1.38 -3.88
CA ASP A 68 -31.55 1.35 -2.70
C ASP A 68 -30.33 2.30 -2.82
N VAL A 69 -30.54 3.47 -3.45
CA VAL A 69 -29.48 4.46 -3.69
C VAL A 69 -29.52 5.53 -2.59
N PHE A 70 -28.60 5.44 -1.64
CA PHE A 70 -28.36 6.45 -0.61
C PHE A 70 -27.08 7.25 -0.91
N PRO A 71 -27.19 8.40 -1.58
CA PRO A 71 -26.03 9.20 -1.94
C PRO A 71 -25.39 9.86 -0.72
N CYS A 72 -24.13 10.26 -0.87
CA CYS A 72 -23.41 11.07 0.11
C CYS A 72 -24.19 12.36 0.46
N THR A 73 -24.18 12.74 1.73
CA THR A 73 -24.86 13.93 2.26
C THR A 73 -23.89 15.11 2.41
N GLU A 74 -24.40 16.33 2.53
CA GLU A 74 -23.56 17.50 2.82
C GLU A 74 -22.82 17.37 4.16
N GLU A 75 -23.44 16.72 5.15
CA GLU A 75 -22.82 16.41 6.44
C GLU A 75 -21.59 15.52 6.25
N SER A 76 -21.68 14.46 5.43
CA SER A 76 -20.52 13.63 5.10
C SER A 76 -19.41 14.42 4.38
N ILE A 77 -19.76 15.33 3.46
CA ILE A 77 -18.76 16.20 2.82
C ILE A 77 -18.07 17.10 3.87
N LYS A 78 -18.84 17.58 4.85
CA LYS A 78 -18.32 18.40 5.94
C LYS A 78 -17.37 17.61 6.85
N GLU A 79 -17.73 16.38 7.21
CA GLU A 79 -16.87 15.47 7.97
C GLU A 79 -15.55 15.23 7.25
N ILE A 80 -15.60 14.96 5.93
CA ILE A 80 -14.40 14.80 5.10
C ILE A 80 -13.56 16.09 5.14
N GLN A 81 -14.19 17.26 4.98
CA GLN A 81 -13.49 18.56 5.07
C GLN A 81 -12.76 18.71 6.41
N ASP A 82 -13.42 18.37 7.51
CA ASP A 82 -12.88 18.51 8.85
C ASP A 82 -11.71 17.55 9.10
N ILE A 83 -11.73 16.35 8.50
CA ILE A 83 -10.60 15.43 8.51
C ILE A 83 -9.41 15.99 7.71
N VAL A 84 -9.61 16.37 6.44
CA VAL A 84 -8.50 16.85 5.58
C VAL A 84 -7.97 18.22 5.98
N CYS A 85 -8.75 19.02 6.72
CA CYS A 85 -8.30 20.26 7.34
C CYS A 85 -7.65 20.06 8.71
N GLY A 86 -7.64 18.84 9.25
CA GLY A 86 -6.99 18.51 10.52
C GLY A 86 -7.74 18.90 11.78
N LYS A 87 -9.04 19.11 11.68
CA LYS A 87 -9.92 19.31 12.85
C LYS A 87 -10.29 17.99 13.51
N THR A 88 -10.35 16.92 12.72
CA THR A 88 -10.74 15.58 13.17
C THR A 88 -9.66 14.57 12.78
N ASN A 89 -9.21 13.78 13.76
CA ASN A 89 -8.35 12.63 13.48
C ASN A 89 -9.21 11.47 13.00
N TRP A 90 -8.70 10.72 12.03
CA TRP A 90 -9.46 9.61 11.45
C TRP A 90 -8.51 8.51 10.98
N CYS A 91 -8.99 7.26 10.95
CA CYS A 91 -8.24 6.14 10.41
C CYS A 91 -9.15 5.17 9.68
N PHE A 92 -8.58 4.46 8.73
CA PHE A 92 -9.24 3.37 8.02
C PHE A 92 -8.20 2.34 7.58
N ASP A 93 -8.66 1.12 7.35
CA ASP A 93 -7.88 0.05 6.74
C ASP A 93 -8.33 -0.20 5.30
N VAL A 94 -7.38 -0.61 4.45
CA VAL A 94 -7.65 -1.09 3.10
C VAL A 94 -6.92 -2.40 2.91
N GLU A 95 -7.66 -3.46 2.60
CA GLU A 95 -7.09 -4.71 2.12
C GLU A 95 -6.77 -4.59 0.62
N ILE A 96 -5.52 -4.88 0.26
CA ILE A 96 -4.99 -4.77 -1.10
C ILE A 96 -4.34 -6.08 -1.51
N SER A 97 -4.50 -6.44 -2.77
CA SER A 97 -3.65 -7.42 -3.46
C SER A 97 -3.07 -6.77 -4.72
N ILE A 98 -1.94 -7.28 -5.20
CA ILE A 98 -1.32 -6.82 -6.46
C ILE A 98 -1.46 -7.94 -7.50
N PRO A 99 -2.53 -7.95 -8.33
CA PRO A 99 -2.78 -9.03 -9.27
C PRO A 99 -1.69 -9.11 -10.34
N ILE A 100 -1.26 -10.30 -10.74
CA ILE A 100 -0.20 -10.46 -11.75
C ILE A 100 -0.51 -9.75 -13.09
N GLN A 101 -1.79 -9.59 -13.43
CA GLN A 101 -2.26 -8.96 -14.66
C GLN A 101 -1.84 -7.48 -14.75
N VAL A 102 -1.61 -6.80 -13.63
CA VAL A 102 -1.23 -5.38 -13.65
C VAL A 102 0.13 -5.15 -14.31
N TYR A 103 1.03 -6.15 -14.22
CA TYR A 103 2.36 -6.13 -14.85
C TYR A 103 2.30 -6.26 -16.38
N THR A 104 1.19 -6.73 -16.94
CA THR A 104 0.99 -6.82 -18.39
C THR A 104 0.03 -5.75 -18.92
N MET A 105 -0.95 -5.33 -18.11
CA MET A 105 -1.95 -4.32 -18.47
C MET A 105 -1.43 -2.88 -18.38
N PHE A 106 -0.56 -2.59 -17.40
CA PHE A 106 -0.08 -1.22 -17.13
C PHE A 106 1.43 -1.10 -17.34
N LYS A 107 1.90 -1.48 -18.54
CA LYS A 107 3.33 -1.46 -18.90
C LYS A 107 3.98 -0.09 -18.79
N ASP A 108 3.17 0.96 -18.90
CA ASP A 108 3.62 2.35 -18.83
C ASP A 108 3.89 2.80 -17.39
N LYS A 109 3.45 2.04 -16.38
CA LYS A 109 3.70 2.33 -14.96
C LYS A 109 5.01 1.69 -14.50
N PRO A 110 6.03 2.47 -14.12
CA PRO A 110 7.35 1.92 -13.77
C PRO A 110 7.34 0.99 -12.54
N CYS A 111 6.37 1.13 -11.64
CA CYS A 111 6.23 0.29 -10.44
C CYS A 111 5.83 -1.15 -10.77
N PHE A 112 5.23 -1.38 -11.95
CA PHE A 112 4.84 -2.70 -12.43
C PHE A 112 5.91 -3.29 -13.34
N ASN A 113 7.13 -3.43 -12.80
CA ASN A 113 8.25 -4.00 -13.53
C ASN A 113 8.28 -5.54 -13.40
N MET A 114 8.03 -6.24 -14.50
CA MET A 114 8.00 -7.71 -14.52
C MET A 114 9.37 -8.34 -14.21
N GLU A 115 10.47 -7.72 -14.63
CA GLU A 115 11.82 -8.22 -14.32
C GLU A 115 12.12 -8.10 -12.82
N ARG A 116 11.72 -6.99 -12.20
CA ARG A 116 11.84 -6.76 -10.76
C ARG A 116 11.04 -7.79 -9.98
N ARG A 117 9.77 -8.00 -10.35
CA ARG A 117 8.92 -9.05 -9.78
C ARG A 117 9.54 -10.43 -9.88
N ASN A 118 10.04 -10.80 -11.05
CA ASN A 118 10.71 -12.08 -11.26
C ASN A 118 11.99 -12.24 -10.42
N THR A 119 12.64 -11.13 -10.07
CA THR A 119 13.79 -11.14 -9.17
C THR A 119 13.36 -11.42 -7.73
N PHE A 120 12.24 -10.85 -7.25
CA PHE A 120 11.67 -11.18 -5.95
C PHE A 120 11.18 -12.63 -5.84
N ILE A 121 10.65 -13.22 -6.91
CA ILE A 121 10.34 -14.67 -6.95
C ILE A 121 11.60 -15.50 -6.68
N LYS A 122 12.72 -15.18 -7.33
CA LYS A 122 13.98 -15.89 -7.10
C LYS A 122 14.52 -15.73 -5.68
N ILE A 123 14.31 -14.56 -5.07
CA ILE A 123 14.62 -14.34 -3.66
C ILE A 123 13.75 -15.24 -2.78
N GLN A 124 12.45 -15.32 -3.05
CA GLN A 124 11.54 -16.21 -2.33
C GLN A 124 11.96 -17.68 -2.43
N ASP A 125 12.25 -18.16 -3.64
CA ASP A 125 12.75 -19.52 -3.87
C ASP A 125 14.02 -19.80 -3.06
N ALA A 126 14.96 -18.84 -3.05
CA ALA A 126 16.17 -18.95 -2.25
C ALA A 126 15.85 -19.05 -0.74
N VAL A 127 14.91 -18.24 -0.23
CA VAL A 127 14.55 -18.22 1.20
C VAL A 127 13.95 -19.56 1.60
N ILE A 128 13.06 -20.11 0.77
CA ILE A 128 12.46 -21.43 0.97
C ILE A 128 13.54 -22.52 0.99
N GLN A 129 14.50 -22.47 0.06
CA GLN A 129 15.59 -23.46 0.01
C GLN A 129 16.51 -23.36 1.23
N TYR A 130 16.82 -22.15 1.69
CA TYR A 130 17.62 -21.93 2.89
C TYR A 130 16.94 -22.50 4.13
N SER A 131 15.65 -22.23 4.32
CA SER A 131 14.87 -22.75 5.46
C SER A 131 14.88 -24.29 5.49
N LYS A 132 14.85 -24.93 4.32
CA LYS A 132 14.86 -26.42 4.19
C LYS A 132 16.25 -27.05 4.32
N GLN A 133 17.30 -26.44 3.78
CA GLN A 133 18.60 -27.09 3.57
C GLN A 133 19.77 -26.46 4.33
N LYS A 134 19.59 -25.27 4.94
CA LYS A 134 20.66 -24.49 5.62
C LYS A 134 21.95 -24.32 4.79
N CYS A 135 21.82 -24.23 3.46
CA CYS A 135 22.93 -24.10 2.52
C CYS A 135 23.35 -22.62 2.29
N LYS A 136 24.45 -22.39 1.54
CA LYS A 136 25.07 -21.09 1.19
C LYS A 136 24.12 -20.13 0.45
N PHE A 137 23.16 -19.58 1.18
CA PHE A 137 22.09 -18.70 0.72
C PHE A 137 22.57 -17.27 0.46
N GLU A 138 23.53 -16.79 1.26
CA GLU A 138 24.04 -15.42 1.24
C GLU A 138 24.50 -14.99 -0.16
N LYS A 139 25.31 -15.81 -0.85
CA LYS A 139 25.82 -15.47 -2.18
C LYS A 139 24.73 -15.25 -3.24
N LEU A 140 23.65 -16.02 -3.22
CA LEU A 140 22.57 -15.90 -4.21
C LEU A 140 21.70 -14.66 -3.96
N VAL A 141 21.38 -14.39 -2.69
CA VAL A 141 20.58 -13.22 -2.34
C VAL A 141 21.36 -11.93 -2.55
N THR A 142 22.65 -11.88 -2.22
CA THR A 142 23.50 -10.72 -2.54
C THR A 142 23.52 -10.43 -4.05
N ILE A 143 23.53 -11.45 -4.91
CA ILE A 143 23.44 -11.27 -6.37
C ILE A 143 22.08 -10.65 -6.77
N TYR A 144 20.97 -11.16 -6.21
CA TYR A 144 19.64 -10.66 -6.55
C TYR A 144 19.39 -9.25 -6.00
N VAL A 145 19.84 -8.96 -4.78
CA VAL A 145 19.75 -7.61 -4.19
C VAL A 145 20.56 -6.61 -5.00
N LYS A 146 21.79 -6.96 -5.42
CA LYS A 146 22.57 -6.13 -6.35
C LYS A 146 21.85 -5.89 -7.67
N LYS A 147 21.17 -6.91 -8.20
CA LYS A 147 20.34 -6.76 -9.41
C LYS A 147 19.17 -5.80 -9.19
N LEU A 148 18.51 -5.85 -8.03
CA LEU A 148 17.43 -4.94 -7.67
C LEU A 148 17.92 -3.49 -7.53
N GLY A 149 19.15 -3.27 -7.04
CA GLY A 149 19.75 -1.93 -6.97
C GLY A 149 19.91 -1.23 -8.33
N ASN A 150 20.00 -1.99 -9.42
CA ASN A 150 20.11 -1.44 -10.77
C ASN A 150 18.75 -1.06 -11.40
N ILE A 151 17.64 -1.45 -10.78
CA ILE A 151 16.29 -1.16 -11.25
C ILE A 151 15.63 -0.27 -10.19
N LYS A 152 15.44 1.03 -10.45
CA LYS A 152 14.85 1.92 -9.43
C LYS A 152 13.38 1.55 -9.19
N CYS A 153 13.00 1.30 -7.95
CA CYS A 153 11.59 1.27 -7.55
C CYS A 153 11.06 2.70 -7.48
N PRO A 154 9.89 3.02 -8.06
CA PRO A 154 9.31 4.34 -7.92
C PRO A 154 8.96 4.67 -6.47
N GLU A 155 9.26 5.91 -6.11
CA GLU A 155 8.95 6.48 -4.80
C GLU A 155 7.44 6.69 -4.62
N ASN A 156 6.97 6.68 -3.38
CA ASN A 156 5.58 6.84 -2.97
C ASN A 156 4.64 5.78 -3.56
N THR A 157 5.12 4.53 -3.60
CA THR A 157 4.31 3.40 -4.08
C THR A 157 4.14 2.31 -3.02
N VAL A 158 3.08 1.51 -3.16
CA VAL A 158 2.86 0.33 -2.32
C VAL A 158 4.00 -0.68 -2.48
N GLN A 159 4.55 -0.79 -3.69
CA GLN A 159 5.72 -1.61 -3.98
C GLN A 159 6.91 -1.16 -3.15
N GLU A 160 7.20 0.14 -3.10
CA GLU A 160 8.30 0.66 -2.27
C GLU A 160 8.13 0.30 -0.79
N LEU A 161 6.93 0.48 -0.21
CA LEU A 161 6.65 0.11 1.19
C LEU A 161 6.91 -1.38 1.48
N LEU A 162 6.49 -2.25 0.55
CA LEU A 162 6.75 -3.69 0.63
C LEU A 162 8.24 -3.99 0.52
N GLU A 163 8.93 -3.37 -0.44
CA GLU A 163 10.36 -3.58 -0.68
C GLU A 163 11.22 -3.14 0.48
N GLU A 164 10.97 -1.96 1.06
CA GLU A 164 11.67 -1.50 2.25
C GLU A 164 11.56 -2.50 3.40
N SER A 165 10.36 -3.05 3.60
CA SER A 165 10.11 -4.03 4.65
C SER A 165 10.83 -5.35 4.36
N ILE A 166 10.79 -5.82 3.11
CA ILE A 166 11.52 -7.01 2.66
C ILE A 166 13.03 -6.83 2.87
N PHE A 167 13.60 -5.69 2.46
CA PHE A 167 15.02 -5.41 2.64
C PHE A 167 15.43 -5.37 4.11
N LYS A 168 14.66 -4.69 4.98
CA LYS A 168 14.91 -4.68 6.44
C LYS A 168 14.89 -6.08 7.03
N LEU A 169 13.94 -6.93 6.63
CA LEU A 169 13.86 -8.32 7.09
C LEU A 169 15.05 -9.15 6.59
N MET A 170 15.48 -8.94 5.34
CA MET A 170 16.67 -9.58 4.80
C MET A 170 17.94 -9.14 5.51
N GLU A 171 18.12 -7.86 5.84
CA GLU A 171 19.26 -7.36 6.61
C GLU A 171 19.36 -7.97 8.01
N ILE A 172 18.23 -8.18 8.69
CA ILE A 172 18.21 -8.84 10.01
C ILE A 172 18.67 -10.30 9.90
N LEU A 173 18.27 -10.97 8.81
CA LEU A 173 18.57 -12.37 8.58
C LEU A 173 19.98 -12.60 8.02
N TYR A 174 20.50 -11.67 7.21
CA TYR A 174 21.64 -11.86 6.31
C TYR A 174 22.48 -10.57 6.26
N ASP A 175 23.33 -10.35 7.27
CA ASP A 175 24.25 -9.20 7.33
C ASP A 175 25.56 -9.57 6.61
N ASP A 176 25.86 -8.90 5.50
CA ASP A 176 26.93 -9.18 4.51
C ASP A 176 28.37 -8.89 5.04
N GLY A 177 28.56 -8.80 6.37
CA GLY A 177 29.75 -8.20 6.99
C GLY A 177 30.57 -9.05 7.94
N ILE A 178 30.18 -10.28 8.30
CA ILE A 178 30.94 -11.11 9.24
C ILE A 178 30.97 -12.54 8.72
N GLU A 179 32.15 -13.02 8.33
CA GLU A 179 32.47 -14.43 8.01
C GLU A 179 32.22 -15.41 9.20
N ASP A 180 31.57 -14.94 10.26
CA ASP A 180 31.05 -15.66 11.42
C ASP A 180 29.71 -15.02 11.83
N ALA A 181 28.70 -15.12 10.95
CA ALA A 181 27.37 -14.59 11.22
C ALA A 181 26.70 -15.34 12.38
N LYS A 182 26.99 -14.92 13.62
CA LYS A 182 26.10 -15.17 14.76
C LYS A 182 24.78 -14.51 14.39
N ARG A 183 23.77 -15.31 14.02
CA ARG A 183 22.36 -14.85 13.89
C ARG A 183 22.09 -13.84 15.00
N LYS A 184 21.70 -12.60 14.65
CA LYS A 184 21.33 -11.60 15.65
C LYS A 184 20.28 -12.22 16.57
N THR A 185 20.54 -12.18 17.86
CA THR A 185 19.72 -12.87 18.86
C THR A 185 18.30 -12.34 18.76
N SER A 186 17.33 -13.22 18.46
CA SER A 186 15.92 -12.86 18.51
C SER A 186 15.56 -12.61 19.96
N PHE A 187 15.27 -11.35 20.30
CA PHE A 187 14.80 -10.98 21.62
C PHE A 187 13.30 -11.26 21.72
N LYS A 188 12.89 -11.86 22.84
CA LYS A 188 11.48 -12.13 23.15
C LYS A 188 11.12 -11.44 24.45
N LEU A 189 10.05 -10.66 24.45
CA LEU A 189 9.48 -10.04 25.64
C LEU A 189 8.09 -10.63 25.87
N PHE A 190 7.88 -11.31 27.00
CA PHE A 190 6.65 -12.04 27.36
C PHE A 190 6.11 -13.01 26.28
N PRO A 191 6.94 -13.88 25.66
CA PRO A 191 6.44 -14.79 24.63
C PRO A 191 5.45 -15.80 25.22
N LEU A 192 4.30 -15.95 24.58
CA LEU A 192 3.37 -17.03 24.90
C LEU A 192 4.06 -18.38 24.64
N LYS A 193 3.76 -19.39 25.48
CA LYS A 193 4.26 -20.77 25.32
C LYS A 193 3.64 -21.50 24.12
N SER A 194 2.75 -20.86 23.35
CA SER A 194 2.14 -21.46 22.17
C SER A 194 3.22 -21.74 21.11
N GLY A 195 3.19 -22.94 20.53
CA GLY A 195 4.17 -23.43 19.55
C GLY A 195 4.22 -22.66 18.22
N TYR A 196 3.56 -21.50 18.12
CA TYR A 196 3.68 -20.58 17.00
C TYR A 196 4.89 -19.67 17.23
N SER A 197 6.09 -20.19 17.00
CA SER A 197 7.21 -19.30 16.71
C SER A 197 7.09 -18.87 15.26
N SER A 198 6.34 -17.79 14.99
CA SER A 198 6.52 -17.03 13.75
C SER A 198 7.98 -16.61 13.71
N ASN A 199 8.78 -17.31 12.91
CA ASN A 199 10.17 -16.92 12.74
C ASN A 199 10.20 -15.75 11.75
N ILE A 200 11.24 -14.93 11.83
CA ILE A 200 11.40 -13.79 10.93
C ILE A 200 11.51 -14.23 9.46
N GLU A 201 11.95 -15.47 9.21
CA GLU A 201 11.90 -16.14 7.90
C GLU A 201 10.46 -16.29 7.37
N ASP A 202 9.52 -16.71 8.23
CA ASP A 202 8.10 -16.84 7.84
C ASP A 202 7.51 -15.47 7.52
N LYS A 203 7.84 -14.45 8.32
CA LYS A 203 7.43 -13.07 8.03
C LYS A 203 8.01 -12.57 6.72
N LEU A 204 9.30 -12.80 6.43
CA LEU A 204 9.88 -12.45 5.13
C LEU A 204 9.11 -13.11 3.97
N LEU A 205 8.75 -14.38 4.10
CA LEU A 205 7.95 -15.10 3.10
C LEU A 205 6.57 -14.47 2.88
N GLU A 206 5.88 -14.06 3.95
CA GLU A 206 4.59 -13.38 3.83
C GLU A 206 4.69 -12.07 3.06
N TYR A 207 5.72 -11.25 3.34
CA TYR A 207 5.96 -10.00 2.60
C TYR A 207 6.29 -10.26 1.13
N LEU A 208 7.10 -11.28 0.85
CA LEU A 208 7.41 -11.69 -0.52
C LEU A 208 6.16 -12.16 -1.28
N ASP A 209 5.30 -12.96 -0.64
CA ASP A 209 4.03 -13.40 -1.23
C ASP A 209 3.10 -12.21 -1.53
N SER A 210 3.03 -11.23 -0.63
CA SER A 210 2.26 -10.00 -0.86
C SER A 210 2.81 -9.18 -2.03
N TYR A 211 4.13 -9.05 -2.15
CA TYR A 211 4.76 -8.34 -3.27
C TYR A 211 4.54 -9.03 -4.62
N ILE A 212 4.66 -10.36 -4.65
CA ILE A 212 4.52 -11.17 -5.88
C ILE A 212 3.05 -11.28 -6.32
N GLY A 213 2.11 -11.01 -5.42
CA GLY A 213 0.67 -11.00 -5.66
C GLY A 213 -0.06 -12.27 -5.24
N ASN A 214 0.55 -13.11 -4.41
CA ASN A 214 -0.02 -14.36 -3.91
C ASN A 214 -0.86 -14.18 -2.63
N LYS A 215 -0.66 -13.07 -1.90
CA LYS A 215 -1.32 -12.79 -0.62
C LYS A 215 -1.82 -11.34 -0.58
N SER A 216 -3.02 -11.11 -0.05
CA SER A 216 -3.47 -9.76 0.32
C SER A 216 -2.66 -9.23 1.50
N PHE A 217 -2.65 -7.91 1.66
CA PHE A 217 -2.08 -7.22 2.82
C PHE A 217 -2.96 -6.02 3.17
N HIS A 218 -2.77 -5.48 4.37
CA HIS A 218 -3.52 -4.32 4.82
C HIS A 218 -2.63 -3.07 4.81
N LEU A 219 -3.17 -1.98 4.29
CA LEU A 219 -2.65 -0.64 4.52
C LEU A 219 -3.57 0.06 5.52
N ILE A 220 -3.01 0.45 6.65
CA ILE A 220 -3.68 1.30 7.64
C ILE A 220 -3.33 2.74 7.30
N VAL A 221 -4.34 3.54 7.01
CA VAL A 221 -4.16 4.97 6.78
C VAL A 221 -4.64 5.72 8.01
N SER A 222 -3.82 6.65 8.50
CA SER A 222 -4.19 7.53 9.60
C SER A 222 -4.07 8.99 9.17
N TYR A 223 -5.10 9.77 9.47
CA TYR A 223 -5.12 11.21 9.31
C TYR A 223 -4.93 11.85 10.69
N LYS A 224 -3.82 12.57 10.85
CA LYS A 224 -3.53 13.37 12.06
C LYS A 224 -3.24 14.80 11.64
N ASN A 225 -3.97 15.75 12.21
CA ASN A 225 -3.85 17.17 11.85
C ASN A 225 -3.92 17.43 10.34
N GLY A 226 -4.72 16.65 9.60
CA GLY A 226 -4.95 16.80 8.16
C GLY A 226 -3.87 16.19 7.28
N ALA A 227 -2.81 15.64 7.87
CA ALA A 227 -1.76 14.91 7.16
C ALA A 227 -2.05 13.40 7.20
N PRO A 228 -2.08 12.71 6.05
CA PRO A 228 -2.14 11.26 6.01
C PRO A 228 -0.77 10.65 6.33
N ASP A 229 -0.82 9.49 6.96
CA ASP A 229 0.30 8.57 7.14
C ASP A 229 -0.17 7.15 6.81
N ILE A 230 0.71 6.32 6.26
CA ILE A 230 0.38 4.95 5.83
C ILE A 230 1.27 3.96 6.55
N PHE A 231 0.65 2.93 7.10
CA PHE A 231 1.32 1.82 7.74
C PHE A 231 0.96 0.50 7.04
N LEU A 232 1.98 -0.26 6.65
CA LEU A 232 1.83 -1.58 6.06
C LEU A 232 1.70 -2.65 7.16
N LEU A 233 0.70 -3.52 7.05
CA LEU A 233 0.45 -4.63 7.97
C LEU A 233 0.26 -5.96 7.21
N ILE A 234 1.09 -6.97 7.56
CA ILE A 234 1.13 -8.32 6.97
C ILE A 234 1.20 -9.41 8.05
#